data_AF-A0A1Z1M7R1-F1
#
_entry.id   AF-A0A1Z1M7R1-F1
#
_cell.length_a   1.000
_cell.length_b   1.000
_cell.length_c   1.000
_cell.angle_alpha   90.00
_cell.angle_beta   90.00
_cell.angle_gamma   90.00
#
_symmetry.space_group_name_H-M   'P 1'
#
loop_
_entity.id
_entity.type
_entity.pdbx_description
1 polymer ?
#
loop_
_entity_poly.entity_id
_entity_poly.type
_entity_poly.pdbx_seq_one_letter_code
_entity_poly.pdbx_strand_id
1 'polypeptide(L)' 'MTQIDKKENYFINITETNSQVLKLKKELTLLKNKEKTKQKVKPHIIKKIKNKISHILTIKNKK' A
#
# COMPACT_ATOMS: atom_id res chain seq x y z
N MET A 1 17.95 -22.93 13.08
CA MET A 1 16.59 -22.54 12.64
C MET A 1 16.30 -23.13 11.28
N THR A 2 15.25 -23.93 11.22
CA THR A 2 14.90 -24.84 10.11
C THR A 2 14.34 -24.06 8.91
N GLN A 3 14.37 -24.66 7.72
CA GLN A 3 13.87 -24.03 6.48
C GLN A 3 12.37 -23.66 6.56
N ILE A 4 11.64 -24.26 7.49
CA ILE A 4 10.22 -24.04 7.77
C ILE A 4 10.00 -22.62 8.33
N ASP A 5 10.80 -22.20 9.31
CA ASP A 5 10.72 -20.87 9.93
C ASP A 5 10.92 -19.74 8.90
N LYS A 6 11.80 -19.94 7.91
CA LYS A 6 12.07 -18.96 6.84
C LYS A 6 10.88 -18.82 5.89
N LYS A 7 10.18 -19.92 5.60
CA LYS A 7 9.04 -19.94 4.66
C LYS A 7 7.80 -19.29 5.28
N GLU A 8 7.55 -19.54 6.57
CA GLU A 8 6.49 -18.88 7.33
C GLU A 8 6.74 -17.37 7.46
N ASN A 9 7.96 -16.97 7.81
CA ASN A 9 8.34 -15.56 7.88
C ASN A 9 8.19 -14.83 6.52
N TYR A 10 8.49 -15.50 5.41
CA TYR A 10 8.30 -14.93 4.07
C TYR A 10 6.82 -14.72 3.73
N PHE A 11 5.96 -15.70 4.06
CA PHE A 11 4.52 -15.60 3.83
C PHE A 11 3.89 -14.47 4.65
N ILE A 12 4.25 -14.34 5.93
CA ILE A 12 3.80 -13.25 6.81
C ILE A 12 4.19 -11.89 6.23
N ASN A 13 5.42 -11.75 5.72
CA ASN A 13 5.87 -10.49 5.12
C ASN A 13 5.07 -10.14 3.83
N ILE A 14 4.71 -11.14 3.03
CA ILE A 14 3.85 -10.92 1.85
C ILE A 14 2.43 -10.52 2.25
N THR A 15 1.83 -11.17 3.26
CA THR A 15 0.47 -10.83 3.70
C THR A 15 0.42 -9.42 4.30
N GLU A 16 1.43 -9.05 5.09
CA GLU A 16 1.56 -7.71 5.64
C GLU A 16 1.70 -6.64 4.56
N THR A 17 2.62 -6.82 3.59
CA THR A 17 2.81 -5.85 2.51
C THR A 17 1.55 -5.69 1.64
N ASN A 18 0.86 -6.78 1.32
CA ASN A 18 -0.42 -6.73 0.61
C ASN A 18 -1.49 -6.01 1.43
N SER A 19 -1.54 -6.25 2.74
CA SER A 19 -2.49 -5.57 3.64
C SER A 19 -2.25 -4.05 3.69
N GLN A 20 -0.98 -3.63 3.69
CA GLN A 20 -0.61 -2.21 3.66
C GLN A 20 -1.01 -1.56 2.34
N VAL A 21 -0.77 -2.21 1.21
CA VAL A 21 -1.20 -1.73 -0.12
C VAL A 21 -2.72 -1.61 -0.17
N LEU A 22 -3.46 -2.57 0.39
CA LEU A 22 -4.91 -2.53 0.43
C LEU A 22 -5.43 -1.33 1.24
N LYS A 23 -4.84 -1.06 2.42
CA LYS A 23 -5.18 0.12 3.24
C LYS A 23 -4.96 1.41 2.46
N LEU A 24 -3.79 1.58 1.83
CA LEU A 24 -3.47 2.77 1.02
C LEU A 24 -4.41 2.95 -0.17
N LYS A 25 -4.83 1.85 -0.83
CA LYS A 25 -5.81 1.90 -1.92
C LYS A 25 -7.18 2.36 -1.42
N LYS A 26 -7.64 1.86 -0.27
CA LYS A 26 -8.91 2.30 0.35
C LYS A 26 -8.88 3.79 0.68
N GLU A 27 -7.78 4.28 1.28
CA GLU A 27 -7.59 5.70 1.56
C GLU A 27 -7.62 6.54 0.28
N LEU A 28 -6.93 6.09 -0.78
CA LEU A 28 -6.93 6.77 -2.07
C LEU A 28 -8.33 6.86 -2.68
N THR A 29 -9.12 5.80 -2.60
CA THR A 29 -10.53 5.81 -3.06
C THR A 29 -11.36 6.82 -2.28
N LEU A 30 -11.22 6.87 -0.95
CA LEU A 30 -11.92 7.85 -0.12
C LEU A 30 -11.57 9.28 -0.53
N LEU A 31 -10.29 9.56 -0.75
CA LEU A 31 -9.84 10.89 -1.19
C LEU A 31 -10.35 11.25 -2.58
N LYS A 32 -10.38 10.31 -3.52
CA LYS A 32 -10.98 10.52 -4.84
C LYS A 32 -12.48 10.78 -4.78
N ASN A 33 -13.19 10.10 -3.88
CA ASN A 33 -14.63 10.35 -3.67
C ASN A 33 -14.86 11.77 -3.12
N LYS A 34 -14.00 12.23 -2.20
CA LYS A 34 -14.03 13.62 -1.69
C LYS A 34 -13.75 14.63 -2.81
N GLU A 35 -12.74 14.39 -3.64
CA GLU A 35 -12.44 15.23 -4.81
C GLU A 35 -13.62 15.29 -5.80
N LYS A 36 -14.23 14.12 -6.11
CA LYS A 36 -15.41 14.02 -6.98
C LYS A 36 -16.63 14.75 -6.43
N THR A 37 -16.82 14.74 -5.11
CA THR A 37 -17.87 15.48 -4.41
C THR A 37 -17.51 16.94 -4.16
N LYS A 38 -16.45 17.46 -4.81
CA LYS A 38 -15.95 18.85 -4.70
C LYS A 38 -15.54 19.26 -3.28
N GLN A 39 -15.28 18.31 -2.39
CA GLN A 39 -14.73 18.60 -1.07
C GLN A 39 -13.27 19.03 -1.20
N LYS A 40 -12.82 19.98 -0.38
CA LYS A 40 -11.43 20.43 -0.37
C LYS A 40 -10.51 19.30 0.09
N VAL A 41 -9.74 18.76 -0.85
CA VAL A 41 -8.69 17.76 -0.59
C VAL A 41 -7.35 18.35 -1.02
N LYS A 42 -6.35 18.22 -0.15
CA LYS A 42 -4.98 18.66 -0.45
C LYS A 42 -4.34 17.72 -1.50
N PRO A 43 -3.94 18.20 -2.69
CA PRO A 43 -3.40 17.34 -3.76
C PRO A 43 -2.14 16.56 -3.36
N HIS A 44 -1.30 17.15 -2.50
CA HIS A 44 -0.06 16.51 -2.04
C HIS A 44 -0.33 15.25 -1.19
N ILE A 45 -1.49 15.12 -0.55
CA ILE A 45 -1.86 13.90 0.19
C ILE A 45 -2.07 12.74 -0.78
N ILE A 46 -2.82 12.99 -1.86
CA ILE A 46 -3.03 12.02 -2.94
C ILE A 46 -1.70 11.63 -3.58
N LYS A 47 -0.82 12.61 -3.86
CA LYS A 47 0.54 12.36 -4.40
C LYS A 47 1.36 11.47 -3.47
N LYS A 48 1.36 11.75 -2.15
CA LYS A 48 2.08 10.94 -1.15
C LYS A 48 1.58 9.49 -1.11
N ILE A 49 0.27 9.27 -1.13
CA ILE A 49 -0.31 7.92 -1.09
C ILE A 49 0.02 7.15 -2.37
N LYS A 50 -0.11 7.77 -3.55
CA LYS A 50 0.30 7.15 -4.83
C LYS A 50 1.78 6.74 -4.82
N ASN A 51 2.65 7.62 -4.32
CA ASN A 51 4.08 7.34 -4.22
C ASN A 51 4.38 6.15 -3.29
N LYS A 52 3.72 6.10 -2.12
CA LYS A 52 3.86 4.96 -1.17
C LYS A 52 3.45 3.64 -1.80
N ILE A 53 2.30 3.60 -2.49
CA ILE A 53 1.84 2.39 -3.20
C ILE A 53 2.88 1.96 -4.24
N SER A 54 3.35 2.91 -5.07
CA SER A 54 4.36 2.62 -6.09
C SER A 54 5.64 2.05 -5.47
N HIS A 55 6.14 2.66 -4.40
CA HIS A 55 7.36 2.23 -3.73
C HIS A 55 7.26 0.80 -3.18
N ILE A 56 6.15 0.47 -2.50
CA ILE A 56 5.92 -0.87 -1.97
C ILE A 56 5.86 -1.91 -3.10
N LEU A 57 5.16 -1.59 -4.21
CA LEU A 57 5.08 -2.48 -5.36
C LEU A 57 6.44 -2.67 -6.06
N THR A 58 7.24 -1.61 -6.16
CA THR A 58 8.62 -1.70 -6.71
C THR A 58 9.50 -2.59 -5.84
N ILE A 59 9.43 -2.46 -4.51
CA ILE A 59 10.18 -3.33 -3.59
C ILE A 59 9.74 -4.78 -3.74
N LYS A 60 8.43 -5.01 -3.83
CA LYS A 60 7.86 -6.35 -4.02
C LYS A 60 8.32 -7.01 -5.32
N ASN A 61 8.41 -6.25 -6.43
CA ASN A 61 8.79 -6.77 -7.74
C ASN A 61 10.31 -6.95 -7.92
N LYS A 62 11.14 -6.31 -7.09
CA LYS A 62 12.61 -6.42 -7.13
C LYS A 62 13.17 -7.58 -6.31
N LYS A 63 12.35 -8.19 -5.44
CA LYS A 63 12.69 -9.39 -4.67
C LYS A 63 12.25 -10.63 -5.42
#